data_AF-A0A0B4N036-F1
#
_entry.id   AF-A0A0B4N036-F1
#
_cell.length_a   1.000
_cell.length_b   1.000
_cell.length_c   1.000
_cell.angle_alpha   90.00
_cell.angle_beta   90.00
_cell.angle_gamma   90.00
#
_symmetry.space_group_name_H-M   'P 1'
#
loop_
_entity.id
_entity.type
_entity.pdbx_description
1 polymer ?
#
loop_
_entity_poly.entity_id
_entity_poly.type
_entity_poly.pdbx_seq_one_letter_code
_entity_poly.pdbx_strand_id
1 'polypeptide(L)'
;MAFHQNGQSLTWFARDYTQSFATGATRIGFSIWALALIAASVYTLFGIFQSEKATSKIICGGVTAALWAGVVAIHKGQANPLEIFPQEFQQFNPFFVVALTPISMAIFSALASKKDAAHPAGREPSAPMKIGLGMFVAALGYLIMVFASRGQASPAELAGTVSPDPVVPTYLIGTYLVLTFAELLLSPMGISFVTKVAPPRLKGLMMGLWFASTAIGNYLSSIPGLLWERVPLWANWAILMALCVIAGLIMFAMLRKINAATAE
;
A
#
# COMPACT_ATOMS: atom_id res chain seq x y z
N MET A 1 -9.84 4.97 -6.50
CA MET A 1 -8.85 4.14 -5.80
C MET A 1 -8.35 3.08 -6.77
N ALA A 2 -7.36 3.40 -7.60
CA ALA A 2 -6.69 2.43 -8.50
C ALA A 2 -5.85 1.36 -7.76
N PHE A 3 -6.01 1.27 -6.43
CA PHE A 3 -5.34 0.38 -5.49
C PHE A 3 -6.35 -0.43 -4.68
N HIS A 4 -7.48 -0.82 -5.28
CA HIS A 4 -8.06 -2.11 -4.90
C HIS A 4 -7.02 -3.15 -5.31
N GLN A 5 -6.09 -3.43 -4.40
CA GLN A 5 -4.85 -4.18 -4.63
C GLN A 5 -5.18 -5.47 -5.37
N ASN A 6 -4.95 -5.43 -6.68
CA ASN A 6 -5.24 -6.47 -7.67
C ASN A 6 -6.50 -7.30 -7.42
N GLY A 7 -7.58 -6.88 -8.09
CA GLY A 7 -8.78 -7.66 -8.27
C GLY A 7 -8.47 -9.14 -8.53
N GLN A 8 -9.12 -10.01 -7.77
CA GLN A 8 -9.09 -11.48 -7.81
C GLN A 8 -7.69 -12.13 -7.69
N SER A 9 -6.68 -11.68 -8.42
CA SER A 9 -5.34 -12.25 -8.57
C SER A 9 -4.56 -12.36 -7.27
N LEU A 10 -4.56 -11.34 -6.39
CA LEU A 10 -3.88 -11.46 -5.08
C LEU A 10 -4.64 -12.42 -4.15
N THR A 11 -5.98 -12.44 -4.23
CA THR A 11 -6.82 -13.38 -3.48
C THR A 11 -6.66 -14.82 -3.99
N TRP A 12 -6.54 -15.01 -5.31
CA TRP A 12 -6.23 -16.31 -5.92
C TRP A 12 -4.81 -16.74 -5.59
N PHE A 13 -3.84 -15.82 -5.56
CA PHE A 13 -2.50 -16.12 -5.07
C PHE A 13 -2.51 -16.58 -3.60
N ALA A 14 -3.28 -15.89 -2.75
CA ALA A 14 -3.45 -16.27 -1.35
C ALA A 14 -4.10 -17.65 -1.19
N ARG A 15 -5.05 -18.01 -2.06
CA ARG A 15 -5.73 -19.31 -2.06
C ARG A 15 -4.84 -20.44 -2.57
N ASP A 16 -4.16 -20.22 -3.69
CA ASP A 16 -3.53 -21.30 -4.47
C ASP A 16 -2.04 -21.42 -4.18
N TYR A 17 -1.36 -20.36 -3.77
CA TYR A 17 0.11 -20.33 -3.71
C TYR A 17 0.65 -19.96 -2.33
N THR A 18 -0.20 -19.74 -1.33
CA THR A 18 0.24 -19.32 0.01
C THR A 18 -0.12 -20.38 1.05
N GLN A 19 0.76 -20.57 2.04
CA GLN A 19 0.51 -21.50 3.13
C GLN A 19 -0.79 -21.13 3.85
N SER A 20 -1.60 -22.14 4.21
CA SER A 20 -2.87 -21.97 4.93
C SER A 20 -2.69 -21.83 6.44
N PHE A 21 -1.46 -21.64 6.93
CA PHE A 21 -1.17 -21.46 8.34
C PHE A 21 -0.11 -20.40 8.59
N ALA A 22 -0.20 -19.74 9.75
CA ALA A 22 0.78 -18.80 10.26
C ALA A 22 1.37 -19.32 11.58
N THR A 23 2.67 -19.13 11.77
CA THR A 23 3.41 -19.57 12.97
C THR A 23 4.21 -18.42 13.59
N GLY A 24 4.49 -18.52 14.89
CA GLY A 24 5.30 -17.51 15.58
C GLY A 24 4.63 -16.12 15.55
N ALA A 25 5.40 -15.07 15.26
CA ALA A 25 4.93 -13.68 15.33
C ALA A 25 3.96 -13.28 14.21
N THR A 26 3.96 -13.96 13.07
CA THR A 26 3.11 -13.59 11.91
C THR A 26 1.62 -13.77 12.20
N ARG A 27 1.27 -14.61 13.17
CA ARG A 27 -0.11 -14.84 13.66
C ARG A 27 -0.79 -13.56 14.13
N ILE A 28 -0.03 -12.60 14.67
CA ILE A 28 -0.56 -11.30 15.10
C ILE A 28 -1.24 -10.58 13.94
N GLY A 29 -0.67 -10.70 12.74
CA GLY A 29 -1.17 -10.06 11.52
C GLY A 29 -2.53 -10.56 11.06
N PHE A 30 -2.99 -11.73 11.51
CA PHE A 30 -4.27 -12.31 11.11
C PHE A 30 -5.39 -12.08 12.13
N SER A 31 -5.13 -11.33 13.21
CA SER A 31 -6.17 -10.87 14.13
C SER A 31 -6.53 -9.42 13.87
N ILE A 32 -7.75 -9.18 13.40
CA ILE A 32 -8.31 -7.83 13.17
C ILE A 32 -8.16 -6.97 14.44
N TRP A 33 -8.43 -7.56 15.61
CA TRP A 33 -8.32 -6.87 16.90
C TRP A 33 -6.87 -6.51 17.22
N ALA A 34 -5.92 -7.43 17.03
CA ALA A 34 -4.52 -7.12 17.26
C ALA A 34 -4.03 -6.01 16.30
N LEU A 35 -4.40 -6.09 15.01
CA LEU A 35 -4.10 -5.04 14.03
C LEU A 35 -4.71 -3.69 14.41
N ALA A 36 -5.96 -3.65 14.88
CA ALA A 36 -6.60 -2.41 15.31
C ALA A 36 -5.88 -1.78 16.52
N LEU A 37 -5.48 -2.60 17.51
CA LEU A 37 -4.70 -2.12 18.66
C LEU A 37 -3.32 -1.62 18.22
N ILE A 38 -2.65 -2.32 17.30
CA ILE A 38 -1.36 -1.88 16.74
C ILE A 38 -1.54 -0.55 16.01
N ALA A 39 -2.54 -0.41 15.15
CA ALA A 39 -2.81 0.81 14.42
C ALA A 39 -3.08 1.99 15.39
N ALA A 40 -3.90 1.79 16.41
CA ALA A 40 -4.13 2.79 17.47
C ALA A 40 -2.83 3.12 18.25
N SER A 41 -1.99 2.12 18.48
CA SER A 41 -0.71 2.31 19.17
C SER A 41 0.24 3.24 18.40
N VAL A 42 0.20 3.21 17.06
CA VAL A 42 1.00 4.12 16.23
C VAL A 42 0.60 5.57 16.49
N TYR A 43 -0.70 5.89 16.51
CA TYR A 43 -1.16 7.27 16.76
C TYR A 43 -0.80 7.77 18.16
N THR A 44 -0.98 6.93 19.17
CA THR A 44 -0.60 7.30 20.55
C THR A 44 0.90 7.49 20.67
N LEU A 45 1.71 6.68 20.00
CA LEU A 45 3.17 6.81 19.96
C LEU A 45 3.60 8.11 19.27
N PHE A 46 3.01 8.47 18.13
CA PHE A 46 3.24 9.79 17.52
C PHE A 46 2.77 10.94 18.40
N GLY A 47 1.68 10.76 19.17
CA GLY A 47 1.21 11.71 20.17
C GLY A 47 2.25 12.00 21.26
N ILE A 48 3.07 11.02 21.66
CA ILE A 48 4.18 11.22 22.61
C ILE A 48 5.20 12.23 22.06
N PHE A 49 5.54 12.10 20.77
CA PHE A 49 6.55 12.96 20.14
C PHE A 49 6.02 14.35 19.81
N GLN A 50 4.74 14.49 19.45
CA GLN A 50 4.13 15.77 19.08
C GLN A 50 3.65 16.59 20.29
N SER A 51 3.41 15.97 21.45
CA SER A 51 2.92 16.70 22.63
C SER A 51 4.01 17.55 23.28
N GLU A 52 3.71 18.81 23.62
CA GLU A 52 4.62 19.65 24.41
C GLU A 52 4.49 19.39 25.93
N LYS A 53 3.29 19.04 26.39
CA LYS A 53 3.00 18.85 27.83
C LYS A 53 3.45 17.47 28.31
N ALA A 54 4.17 17.43 29.43
CA ALA A 54 4.62 16.19 30.07
C ALA A 54 3.45 15.24 30.42
N THR A 55 2.33 15.77 30.91
CA THR A 55 1.12 14.98 31.20
C THR A 55 0.58 14.26 29.98
N SER A 56 0.57 14.92 28.82
CA SER A 56 0.11 14.32 27.56
C SER A 56 1.02 13.18 27.11
N LYS A 57 2.34 13.36 27.25
CA LYS A 57 3.32 12.29 26.94
C LYS A 57 3.14 11.06 27.83
N ILE A 58 2.90 11.27 29.12
CA ILE A 58 2.67 10.18 30.09
C ILE A 58 1.37 9.43 29.76
N ILE A 59 0.29 10.17 29.47
CA ILE A 59 -0.99 9.57 29.08
C ILE A 59 -0.82 8.74 27.80
N CYS A 60 -0.24 9.33 26.75
CA CYS A 60 0.01 8.62 25.50
C CYS A 60 0.88 7.38 25.69
N GLY A 61 1.96 7.47 26.47
CA GLY A 61 2.82 6.32 26.79
C GLY A 61 2.09 5.22 27.55
N GLY A 62 1.27 5.58 28.54
CA GLY A 62 0.44 4.63 29.29
C GLY A 62 -0.58 3.92 28.40
N VAL A 63 -1.24 4.66 27.51
CA VAL A 63 -2.18 4.08 26.54
C VAL A 63 -1.45 3.17 25.54
N THR A 64 -0.30 3.58 25.01
CA THR A 64 0.52 2.73 24.12
C THR A 64 0.89 1.41 24.82
N ALA A 65 1.33 1.45 26.07
CA ALA A 65 1.66 0.24 26.83
C ALA A 65 0.44 -0.67 27.04
N ALA A 66 -0.73 -0.09 27.37
CA ALA A 66 -1.98 -0.85 27.51
C ALA A 66 -2.42 -1.51 26.19
N LEU A 67 -2.30 -0.81 25.07
CA LEU A 67 -2.61 -1.37 23.74
C LEU A 67 -1.68 -2.54 23.40
N TRP A 68 -0.37 -2.42 23.66
CA TRP A 68 0.58 -3.51 23.45
C TRP A 68 0.35 -4.70 24.40
N ALA A 69 -0.06 -4.45 25.65
CA ALA A 69 -0.47 -5.52 26.55
C ALA A 69 -1.68 -6.29 26.00
N GLY A 70 -2.66 -5.59 25.41
CA GLY A 70 -3.78 -6.19 24.70
C GLY A 70 -3.35 -7.03 23.50
N VAL A 71 -2.41 -6.54 22.68
CA VAL A 71 -1.83 -7.29 21.55
C VAL A 71 -1.15 -8.57 22.03
N VAL A 72 -0.36 -8.50 23.10
CA VAL A 72 0.32 -9.68 23.68
C VAL A 72 -0.68 -10.68 24.25
N ALA A 73 -1.75 -10.21 24.89
CA ALA A 73 -2.82 -11.07 25.40
C ALA A 73 -3.53 -11.82 24.26
N ILE A 74 -3.87 -11.11 23.18
CA ILE A 74 -4.44 -11.72 21.97
C ILE A 74 -3.47 -12.74 21.40
N HIS A 75 -2.19 -12.39 21.26
CA HIS A 75 -1.18 -13.27 20.67
C HIS A 75 -1.00 -14.58 21.44
N LYS A 76 -1.04 -14.51 22.78
CA LYS A 76 -0.98 -15.69 23.65
C LYS A 76 -2.24 -16.55 23.56
N GLY A 77 -3.40 -15.95 23.29
CA GLY A 77 -4.67 -16.65 23.09
C GLY A 77 -4.83 -17.30 21.71
N GLN A 78 -3.97 -16.97 20.73
CA GLN A 78 -4.03 -17.55 19.39
C GLN A 78 -3.44 -18.97 19.35
N ALA A 79 -4.06 -19.85 18.58
CA ALA A 79 -3.53 -21.17 18.27
C ALA A 79 -2.15 -21.08 17.58
N ASN A 80 -1.30 -22.09 17.79
CA ASN A 80 -0.01 -22.22 17.12
C ASN A 80 0.14 -23.67 16.60
N PRO A 81 -0.02 -23.93 15.29
CA PRO A 81 -0.24 -22.97 14.19
C PRO A 81 -1.65 -22.35 14.19
N LEU A 82 -1.77 -21.15 13.60
CA LEU A 82 -3.06 -20.50 13.32
C LEU A 82 -3.43 -20.77 11.87
N GLU A 83 -4.59 -21.36 11.61
CA GLU A 83 -5.14 -21.49 10.25
C GLU A 83 -5.55 -20.12 9.71
N ILE A 84 -5.22 -19.86 8.45
CA ILE A 84 -5.46 -18.57 7.79
C ILE A 84 -6.25 -18.76 6.50
N PHE A 85 -7.15 -17.80 6.23
CA PHE A 85 -7.99 -17.81 5.05
C PHE A 85 -7.56 -16.73 4.05
N PRO A 86 -7.70 -16.96 2.72
CA PRO A 86 -7.29 -15.99 1.70
C PRO A 86 -7.91 -14.60 1.85
N GLN A 87 -9.16 -14.54 2.33
CA GLN A 87 -9.90 -13.29 2.53
C GLN A 87 -9.31 -12.45 3.66
N GLU A 88 -8.63 -13.08 4.63
CA GLU A 88 -8.02 -12.36 5.75
C GLU A 88 -6.87 -11.46 5.28
N PHE A 89 -6.22 -11.74 4.15
CA PHE A 89 -5.17 -10.85 3.62
C PHE A 89 -5.70 -9.47 3.22
N GLN A 90 -6.99 -9.35 2.89
CA GLN A 90 -7.59 -8.07 2.49
C GLN A 90 -7.58 -7.04 3.63
N GLN A 91 -7.51 -7.48 4.89
CA GLN A 91 -7.47 -6.59 6.06
C GLN A 91 -6.14 -5.80 6.17
N PHE A 92 -5.05 -6.29 5.55
CA PHE A 92 -3.77 -5.63 5.61
C PHE A 92 -3.77 -4.28 4.89
N ASN A 93 -4.57 -4.10 3.83
CA ASN A 93 -4.67 -2.81 3.15
C ASN A 93 -5.15 -1.68 4.07
N PRO A 94 -6.37 -1.73 4.67
CA PRO A 94 -6.83 -0.68 5.56
C PRO A 94 -5.97 -0.55 6.82
N PHE A 95 -5.42 -1.66 7.33
CA PHE A 95 -4.46 -1.61 8.44
C PHE A 95 -3.23 -0.77 8.09
N PHE A 96 -2.56 -1.04 6.97
CA PHE A 96 -1.37 -0.30 6.55
C PHE A 96 -1.71 1.14 6.18
N VAL A 97 -2.88 1.44 5.62
CA VAL A 97 -3.30 2.82 5.35
C VAL A 97 -3.31 3.61 6.66
N VAL A 98 -3.98 3.09 7.69
CA VAL A 98 -4.08 3.76 9.00
C VAL A 98 -2.72 3.83 9.69
N ALA A 99 -1.97 2.73 9.73
CA ALA A 99 -0.68 2.67 10.43
C ALA A 99 0.42 3.51 9.74
N LEU A 100 0.46 3.56 8.41
CA LEU A 100 1.51 4.26 7.67
C LEU A 100 1.20 5.74 7.41
N THR A 101 -0.06 6.18 7.52
CA THR A 101 -0.43 7.60 7.34
C THR A 101 0.41 8.56 8.19
N PRO A 102 0.51 8.40 9.54
CA PRO A 102 1.32 9.30 10.36
C PRO A 102 2.82 9.23 10.02
N ILE A 103 3.32 8.05 9.63
CA ILE A 103 4.71 7.85 9.22
C ILE A 103 4.99 8.59 7.91
N SER A 104 4.12 8.46 6.92
CA SER A 104 4.21 9.16 5.63
C SER A 104 4.19 10.67 5.83
N MET A 105 3.27 11.18 6.66
CA MET A 105 3.21 12.61 7.01
C MET A 105 4.52 13.08 7.68
N ALA A 106 5.08 12.29 8.60
CA ALA A 106 6.33 12.63 9.26
C ALA A 106 7.52 12.67 8.28
N ILE A 107 7.62 11.71 7.35
CA ILE A 107 8.66 11.69 6.31
C ILE A 107 8.58 12.95 5.44
N PHE A 108 7.38 13.30 4.96
CA PHE A 108 7.22 14.48 4.10
C PHE A 108 7.40 15.80 4.86
N SER A 109 6.94 15.89 6.10
CA SER A 109 7.17 17.04 6.97
C SER A 109 8.67 17.25 7.25
N ALA A 110 9.41 16.16 7.49
CA ALA A 110 10.85 16.22 7.68
C ALA A 110 11.62 16.61 6.40
N LEU A 111 11.11 16.25 5.23
CA LEU A 111 11.67 16.70 3.94
C LEU A 111 11.33 18.17 3.67
N ALA A 112 10.12 18.61 4.01
CA ALA A 112 9.69 20.00 3.90
C ALA A 112 10.48 20.93 4.82
N SER A 113 10.84 20.48 6.02
CA SER A 113 11.63 21.27 6.98
C SER A 113 13.10 21.42 6.60
N LYS A 114 13.65 20.52 5.77
CA LYS A 114 15.02 20.63 5.22
C LYS A 114 15.08 21.65 4.09
N LYS A 115 15.48 22.88 4.43
CA LYS A 115 15.74 23.97 3.47
C LYS A 115 17.24 24.07 3.21
N ASP A 116 17.62 24.01 1.93
CA ASP A 116 19.00 24.20 1.47
C ASP A 116 19.06 25.39 0.50
N ALA A 117 20.24 25.93 0.21
CA ALA A 117 20.42 27.04 -0.73
C ALA A 117 19.84 26.75 -2.14
N ALA A 118 19.77 25.47 -2.54
CA ALA A 118 19.13 25.02 -3.78
C ALA A 118 17.60 24.81 -3.67
N HIS A 119 17.05 24.75 -2.46
CA HIS A 119 15.62 24.48 -2.18
C HIS A 119 15.10 25.38 -1.04
N PRO A 120 14.91 26.69 -1.28
CA PRO A 120 14.48 27.64 -0.25
C PRO A 120 13.07 27.35 0.29
N ALA A 121 12.23 26.65 -0.47
CA ALA A 121 10.88 26.22 -0.07
C ALA A 121 10.85 24.87 0.70
N GLY A 122 12.00 24.22 0.90
CA GLY A 122 12.09 22.86 1.46
C GLY A 122 12.27 21.79 0.37
N ARG A 123 12.78 20.62 0.73
CA ARG A 123 13.04 19.50 -0.19
C ARG A 123 11.84 18.59 -0.40
N GLU A 124 10.62 19.08 -0.12
CA GLU A 124 9.41 18.31 -0.35
C GLU A 124 9.20 18.09 -1.86
N PRO A 125 9.08 16.83 -2.32
CA PRO A 125 8.81 16.54 -3.72
C PRO A 125 7.48 17.13 -4.17
N SER A 126 7.40 17.66 -5.40
CA SER A 126 6.14 18.16 -5.96
C SER A 126 5.09 17.06 -6.07
N ALA A 127 3.81 17.42 -6.10
CA ALA A 127 2.71 16.43 -6.19
C ALA A 127 2.87 15.44 -7.36
N PRO A 128 3.21 15.88 -8.60
CA PRO A 128 3.53 14.98 -9.70
C PRO A 128 4.72 14.05 -9.43
N MET A 129 5.74 14.53 -8.70
CA MET A 129 6.92 13.74 -8.36
C MET A 129 6.59 12.64 -7.35
N LYS A 130 5.76 12.93 -6.33
CA LYS A 130 5.27 11.91 -5.39
C LYS A 130 4.43 10.86 -6.10
N ILE A 131 3.59 11.26 -7.06
CA ILE A 131 2.82 10.34 -7.91
C ILE A 131 3.75 9.42 -8.71
N GLY A 132 4.78 9.97 -9.36
CA GLY A 132 5.77 9.16 -10.09
C GLY A 132 6.53 8.20 -9.16
N LEU A 133 6.93 8.64 -7.97
CA LEU A 133 7.58 7.78 -6.98
C LEU A 133 6.64 6.65 -6.52
N GLY A 134 5.37 6.96 -6.27
CA GLY A 134 4.34 5.98 -5.94
C GLY A 134 4.20 4.89 -7.00
N MET A 135 4.28 5.24 -8.29
CA MET A 135 4.28 4.24 -9.38
C MET A 135 5.48 3.29 -9.31
N PHE A 136 6.68 3.79 -9.01
CA PHE A 136 7.85 2.93 -8.84
C PHE A 136 7.78 2.06 -7.58
N VAL A 137 7.27 2.60 -6.47
CA VAL A 137 7.00 1.81 -5.26
C VAL A 137 5.99 0.70 -5.56
N ALA A 138 4.93 0.98 -6.32
CA ALA A 138 3.98 -0.05 -6.73
C ALA A 138 4.65 -1.15 -7.59
N ALA A 139 5.56 -0.77 -8.49
CA ALA A 139 6.35 -1.72 -9.26
C ALA A 139 7.22 -2.61 -8.35
N LEU A 140 7.81 -2.07 -7.27
CA LEU A 140 8.53 -2.87 -6.27
C LEU A 140 7.60 -3.86 -5.56
N GLY A 141 6.35 -3.50 -5.31
CA GLY A 141 5.35 -4.43 -4.76
C GLY A 141 5.09 -5.61 -5.69
N TYR A 142 4.92 -5.34 -6.99
CA TYR A 142 4.77 -6.43 -7.98
C TYR A 142 6.05 -7.22 -8.20
N LEU A 143 7.22 -6.61 -8.03
CA LEU A 143 8.50 -7.31 -8.07
C LEU A 143 8.58 -8.39 -6.97
N ILE A 144 8.10 -8.11 -5.75
CA ILE A 144 7.99 -9.13 -4.68
C ILE A 144 7.16 -10.32 -5.16
N MET A 145 6.03 -10.06 -5.83
CA MET A 145 5.17 -11.12 -6.37
C MET A 145 5.81 -11.90 -7.51
N VAL A 146 6.60 -11.25 -8.38
CA VAL A 146 7.39 -11.93 -9.41
C VAL A 146 8.36 -12.92 -8.76
N PHE A 147 9.04 -12.53 -7.68
CA PHE A 147 9.94 -13.42 -6.94
C PHE A 147 9.18 -14.56 -6.23
N ALA A 148 8.05 -14.25 -5.58
CA ALA A 148 7.21 -15.24 -4.91
C ALA A 148 6.63 -16.28 -5.90
N SER A 149 6.44 -15.87 -7.16
CA SER A 149 5.91 -16.71 -8.23
C SER A 149 6.98 -17.50 -8.98
N ARG A 150 8.26 -17.31 -8.68
CA ARG A 150 9.35 -17.98 -9.38
C ARG A 150 9.44 -19.44 -8.94
N GLY A 151 9.33 -20.36 -9.88
CA GLY A 151 9.36 -21.81 -9.61
C GLY A 151 8.00 -22.38 -9.17
N GLN A 152 6.96 -21.55 -9.10
CA GLN A 152 5.60 -22.02 -8.90
C GLN A 152 5.03 -22.55 -10.22
N ALA A 153 4.18 -23.58 -10.14
CA ALA A 153 3.42 -24.06 -11.29
C ALA A 153 2.53 -22.94 -11.84
N SER A 154 2.23 -23.00 -13.14
CA SER A 154 1.27 -22.06 -13.72
C SER A 154 -0.14 -22.32 -13.18
N PRO A 155 -1.03 -21.30 -13.14
CA PRO A 155 -2.40 -21.50 -12.69
C PRO A 155 -3.17 -22.53 -13.51
N ALA A 156 -2.86 -22.64 -14.81
CA ALA A 156 -3.45 -23.64 -15.69
C ALA A 156 -3.05 -25.07 -15.30
N GLU A 157 -1.79 -25.29 -14.89
CA GLU A 157 -1.30 -26.60 -14.44
C GLU A 157 -1.87 -27.00 -13.07
N LEU A 158 -2.16 -26.02 -12.22
CA LEU A 158 -2.74 -26.25 -10.90
C LEU A 158 -4.21 -26.69 -10.94
N ALA A 159 -4.94 -26.41 -12.04
CA ALA A 159 -6.33 -26.81 -12.22
C ALA A 159 -7.25 -26.50 -11.02
N GLY A 160 -6.99 -25.39 -10.32
CA GLY A 160 -7.73 -24.97 -9.13
C GLY A 160 -7.37 -25.68 -7.82
N THR A 161 -6.26 -26.41 -7.79
CA THR A 161 -5.67 -26.99 -6.57
C THR A 161 -4.63 -26.06 -5.96
N VAL A 162 -4.22 -26.35 -4.72
CA VAL A 162 -3.18 -25.61 -4.01
C VAL A 162 -1.81 -26.09 -4.49
N SER A 163 -0.87 -25.15 -4.67
CA SER A 163 0.51 -25.41 -5.03
C SER A 163 1.13 -26.43 -4.08
N PRO A 164 1.89 -27.42 -4.60
CA PRO A 164 2.61 -28.38 -3.76
C PRO A 164 3.65 -27.70 -2.86
N ASP A 165 4.19 -26.55 -3.28
CA ASP A 165 5.20 -25.78 -2.55
C ASP A 165 4.71 -24.34 -2.29
N PRO A 166 3.70 -24.14 -1.42
CA PRO A 166 3.11 -22.83 -1.19
C PRO A 166 4.11 -21.90 -0.46
N VAL A 167 4.14 -20.63 -0.86
CA VAL A 167 5.02 -19.62 -0.28
C VAL A 167 4.54 -19.18 1.10
N VAL A 168 5.47 -18.66 1.90
CA VAL A 168 5.15 -18.13 3.23
C VAL A 168 4.27 -16.87 3.14
N PRO A 169 3.33 -16.66 4.08
CA PRO A 169 2.39 -15.52 4.06
C PRO A 169 3.06 -14.14 4.02
N THR A 170 4.30 -14.03 4.52
CA THR A 170 5.06 -12.78 4.58
C THR A 170 5.30 -12.14 3.22
N TYR A 171 5.37 -12.92 2.12
CA TYR A 171 5.47 -12.37 0.78
C TYR A 171 4.25 -11.52 0.43
N LEU A 172 3.05 -12.04 0.67
CA LEU A 172 1.81 -11.29 0.46
C LEU A 172 1.74 -10.10 1.40
N ILE A 173 1.97 -10.28 2.71
CA ILE A 173 1.95 -9.17 3.68
C ILE A 173 2.89 -8.04 3.24
N GLY A 174 4.10 -8.38 2.76
CA GLY A 174 5.05 -7.42 2.22
C GLY A 174 4.57 -6.72 0.95
N THR A 175 3.93 -7.45 0.03
CA THR A 175 3.29 -6.87 -1.15
C THR A 175 2.18 -5.89 -0.76
N TYR A 176 1.28 -6.26 0.15
CA TYR A 176 0.23 -5.38 0.69
C TYR A 176 0.84 -4.11 1.30
N LEU A 177 1.91 -4.24 2.10
CA LEU A 177 2.62 -3.11 2.71
C LEU A 177 3.14 -2.13 1.64
N VAL A 178 3.86 -2.64 0.64
CA VAL A 178 4.50 -1.83 -0.39
C VAL A 178 3.46 -1.17 -1.30
N LEU A 179 2.43 -1.92 -1.72
CA LEU A 179 1.34 -1.37 -2.54
C LEU A 179 0.52 -0.34 -1.77
N THR A 180 0.27 -0.54 -0.47
CA THR A 180 -0.42 0.47 0.35
C THR A 180 0.43 1.72 0.52
N PHE A 181 1.75 1.57 0.70
CA PHE A 181 2.64 2.74 0.76
C PHE A 181 2.61 3.52 -0.56
N ALA A 182 2.62 2.83 -1.71
CA ALA A 182 2.42 3.46 -3.01
C ALA A 182 1.07 4.20 -3.08
N GLU A 183 -0.01 3.56 -2.61
CA GLU A 183 -1.34 4.16 -2.58
C GLU A 183 -1.37 5.48 -1.78
N LEU A 184 -0.70 5.52 -0.63
CA LEU A 184 -0.59 6.73 0.19
C LEU A 184 0.13 7.89 -0.52
N LEU A 185 1.03 7.59 -1.46
CA LEU A 185 1.71 8.61 -2.28
C LEU A 185 0.81 9.15 -3.40
N LEU A 186 -0.22 8.42 -3.78
CA LEU A 186 -1.02 8.66 -4.98
C LEU A 186 -2.39 9.23 -4.67
N SER A 187 -3.12 8.64 -3.72
CA SER A 187 -4.53 8.96 -3.48
C SER A 187 -4.80 10.38 -2.95
N PRO A 188 -4.05 10.93 -1.95
CA PRO A 188 -4.27 12.31 -1.51
C PRO A 188 -3.70 13.33 -2.51
N MET A 189 -2.60 12.98 -3.17
CA MET A 189 -1.89 13.88 -4.08
C MET A 189 -2.63 14.04 -5.41
N GLY A 190 -3.27 12.99 -5.92
CA GLY A 190 -4.00 13.02 -7.19
C GLY A 190 -5.18 13.98 -7.18
N ILE A 191 -6.03 13.92 -6.14
CA ILE A 191 -7.17 14.83 -5.98
C ILE A 191 -6.70 16.27 -5.74
N SER A 192 -5.67 16.47 -4.91
CA SER A 192 -5.07 17.79 -4.70
C SER A 192 -4.49 18.37 -6.00
N PHE A 193 -3.88 17.54 -6.84
CA PHE A 193 -3.33 17.98 -8.12
C PHE A 193 -4.41 18.36 -9.12
N VAL A 194 -5.44 17.52 -9.29
CA VAL A 194 -6.57 17.81 -10.20
C VAL A 194 -7.25 19.12 -9.83
N THR A 195 -7.49 19.38 -8.54
CA THR A 195 -8.11 20.63 -8.09
C THR A 195 -7.23 21.87 -8.27
N LYS A 196 -5.91 21.73 -8.17
CA LYS A 196 -4.94 22.82 -8.39
C LYS A 196 -4.83 23.21 -9.87
N VAL A 197 -4.85 22.24 -10.78
CA VAL A 197 -4.68 22.49 -12.22
C VAL A 197 -6.01 22.78 -12.93
N ALA A 198 -7.14 22.45 -12.28
CA ALA A 198 -8.46 22.68 -12.87
C ALA A 198 -8.81 24.18 -13.02
N PRO A 199 -9.30 24.60 -14.20
CA PRO A 199 -9.83 25.95 -14.38
C PRO A 199 -10.94 26.26 -13.35
N PRO A 200 -11.03 27.48 -12.80
CA PRO A 200 -11.97 27.81 -11.73
C PRO A 200 -13.42 27.43 -12.03
N ARG A 201 -13.85 27.58 -13.29
CA ARG A 201 -15.21 27.27 -13.77
C ARG A 201 -15.47 25.78 -14.00
N LEU A 202 -14.42 24.95 -14.10
CA LEU A 202 -14.50 23.53 -14.47
C LEU A 202 -14.02 22.58 -13.36
N LYS A 203 -13.79 23.08 -12.14
CA LYS A 203 -13.32 22.27 -11.00
C LYS A 203 -14.19 21.02 -10.75
N GLY A 204 -15.52 21.17 -10.80
CA GLY A 204 -16.45 20.05 -10.64
C GLY A 204 -16.32 19.00 -11.75
N LEU A 205 -16.18 19.42 -13.01
CA LEU A 205 -16.00 18.51 -14.15
C LEU A 205 -14.68 17.75 -14.07
N MET A 206 -13.58 18.42 -13.71
CA MET A 206 -12.26 17.80 -13.56
C MET A 206 -12.24 16.75 -12.43
N MET A 207 -12.93 17.02 -11.32
CA MET A 207 -13.14 16.02 -10.27
C MET A 207 -13.98 14.83 -10.76
N GLY A 208 -15.02 15.08 -11.55
CA GLY A 208 -15.80 14.01 -12.21
C GLY A 208 -14.93 13.13 -13.12
N LEU A 209 -14.06 13.72 -13.93
CA LEU A 209 -13.11 13.00 -14.78
C LEU A 209 -12.11 12.18 -13.97
N TRP A 210 -11.65 12.68 -12.82
CA TRP A 210 -10.81 11.92 -11.90
C TRP A 210 -11.53 10.65 -11.41
N PHE A 211 -12.79 10.77 -10.96
CA PHE A 211 -13.56 9.59 -10.55
C PHE A 211 -13.87 8.64 -11.71
N ALA A 212 -14.15 9.15 -12.91
CA ALA A 212 -14.32 8.34 -14.10
C ALA A 212 -13.04 7.55 -14.45
N SER A 213 -11.87 8.20 -14.39
CA SER A 213 -10.57 7.53 -14.60
C SER A 213 -10.31 6.43 -13.56
N THR A 214 -10.71 6.65 -12.31
CA THR A 214 -10.67 5.64 -11.24
C THR A 214 -11.58 4.46 -11.56
N ALA A 215 -12.80 4.70 -12.02
CA ALA A 215 -13.75 3.63 -12.36
C ALA A 215 -13.21 2.76 -13.51
N ILE A 216 -12.64 3.39 -14.54
CA ILE A 216 -11.97 2.69 -15.65
C ILE A 216 -10.78 1.88 -15.12
N GLY A 217 -9.93 2.47 -14.27
CA GLY A 217 -8.80 1.77 -13.66
C GLY A 217 -9.23 0.54 -12.86
N ASN A 218 -10.32 0.63 -12.10
CA ASN A 218 -10.90 -0.50 -11.39
C ASN A 218 -11.43 -1.59 -12.34
N TYR A 219 -12.07 -1.21 -13.44
CA TYR A 219 -12.48 -2.19 -14.45
C TYR A 219 -11.28 -2.90 -15.09
N LEU A 220 -10.23 -2.15 -15.46
CA LEU A 220 -9.00 -2.71 -16.02
C LEU A 220 -8.22 -3.57 -15.03
N SER A 221 -8.42 -3.41 -13.72
CA SER A 221 -7.83 -4.29 -12.70
C SER A 221 -8.34 -5.74 -12.74
N SER A 222 -9.39 -6.03 -13.52
CA SER A 222 -9.85 -7.39 -13.80
C SER A 222 -9.01 -8.12 -14.86
N ILE A 223 -8.25 -7.40 -15.69
CA ILE A 223 -7.44 -7.98 -16.79
C ILE A 223 -6.41 -9.00 -16.28
N PRO A 224 -5.65 -8.76 -15.20
CA PRO A 224 -4.76 -9.77 -14.62
C PRO A 224 -5.49 -11.06 -14.22
N GLY A 225 -6.77 -10.95 -13.85
CA GLY A 225 -7.61 -12.11 -13.59
C GLY A 225 -7.96 -12.89 -14.86
N LEU A 226 -8.24 -12.19 -15.97
CA LEU A 226 -8.48 -12.81 -17.28
C LEU A 226 -7.22 -13.47 -17.87
N LEU A 227 -6.04 -12.96 -17.51
CA LEU A 227 -4.76 -13.50 -17.93
C LEU A 227 -4.27 -14.66 -17.04
N TRP A 228 -4.88 -14.87 -15.87
CA TRP A 228 -4.40 -15.79 -14.82
C TRP A 228 -4.07 -17.19 -15.34
N GLU A 229 -4.96 -17.80 -16.11
CA GLU A 229 -4.75 -19.15 -16.69
C GLU A 229 -4.06 -19.13 -18.06
N ARG A 230 -3.84 -17.95 -18.65
CA ARG A 230 -3.32 -17.81 -20.02
C ARG A 230 -1.83 -17.51 -20.07
N VAL A 231 -1.26 -16.99 -18.99
CA VAL A 231 0.17 -16.65 -18.91
C VAL A 231 0.78 -17.29 -17.66
N PRO A 232 2.10 -17.53 -17.66
CA PRO A 232 2.81 -17.95 -16.45
C PRO A 232 2.55 -16.97 -15.29
N LEU A 233 2.47 -17.49 -14.06
CA LEU A 233 2.15 -16.69 -12.87
C LEU A 233 3.03 -15.45 -12.71
N TRP A 234 4.36 -15.65 -12.85
CA TRP A 234 5.32 -14.55 -12.77
C TRP A 234 5.12 -13.50 -13.86
N ALA A 235 4.66 -13.90 -15.06
CA ALA A 235 4.44 -12.99 -16.19
C ALA A 235 3.25 -12.08 -15.92
N ASN A 236 2.20 -12.58 -15.26
CA ASN A 236 1.05 -11.76 -14.87
C ASN A 236 1.47 -10.59 -13.97
N TRP A 237 2.32 -10.86 -12.97
CA TRP A 237 2.87 -9.80 -12.10
C TRP A 237 3.88 -8.91 -12.83
N ALA A 238 4.68 -9.46 -13.73
CA ALA A 238 5.66 -8.70 -14.50
C ALA A 238 4.99 -7.68 -15.44
N ILE A 239 3.83 -8.02 -16.02
CA ILE A 239 3.02 -7.09 -16.84
C ILE A 239 2.60 -5.89 -15.97
N LEU A 240 2.08 -6.14 -14.77
CA LEU A 240 1.66 -5.07 -13.85
C LEU A 240 2.83 -4.21 -13.39
N MET A 241 3.96 -4.84 -13.06
CA MET A 241 5.21 -4.15 -12.75
C MET A 241 5.63 -3.24 -13.91
N ALA A 242 5.63 -3.75 -15.14
CA ALA A 242 6.01 -2.99 -16.33
C ALA A 242 5.06 -1.79 -16.57
N LEU A 243 3.76 -1.98 -16.41
CA LEU A 243 2.77 -0.89 -16.51
C LEU A 243 3.04 0.21 -15.47
N CYS A 244 3.33 -0.16 -14.22
CA CYS A 244 3.69 0.80 -13.18
C CYS A 244 5.01 1.54 -13.51
N VAL A 245 6.04 0.84 -13.99
CA VAL A 245 7.30 1.46 -14.40
C VAL A 245 7.09 2.44 -15.56
N ILE A 246 6.34 2.04 -16.59
CA ILE A 246 6.02 2.88 -17.75
C ILE A 246 5.25 4.12 -17.30
N ALA A 247 4.22 3.97 -16.47
CA ALA A 247 3.46 5.09 -15.92
C ALA A 247 4.34 6.04 -15.09
N GLY A 248 5.25 5.49 -14.27
CA GLY A 248 6.24 6.25 -13.52
C GLY A 248 7.17 7.06 -14.45
N LEU A 249 7.73 6.42 -15.48
CA LEU A 249 8.60 7.07 -16.45
C LEU A 249 7.87 8.19 -17.23
N ILE A 250 6.63 7.96 -17.64
CA ILE A 250 5.80 8.97 -18.31
C ILE A 250 5.58 10.17 -17.39
N MET A 251 5.21 9.93 -16.13
CA MET A 251 5.05 11.00 -15.13
C MET A 251 6.34 11.80 -14.97
N PHE A 252 7.49 11.12 -14.84
CA PHE A 252 8.81 11.76 -14.72
C PHE A 252 9.19 12.57 -15.96
N ALA A 253 8.91 12.07 -17.16
CA ALA A 253 9.14 12.80 -18.41
C ALA A 253 8.25 14.06 -18.51
N MET A 254 7.02 14.00 -17.99
CA MET A 254 6.08 15.12 -17.96
C MET A 254 6.34 16.11 -16.83
N LEU A 255 7.16 15.78 -15.82
CA LEU A 255 7.42 16.64 -14.65
C LEU A 255 7.82 18.05 -15.04
N ARG A 256 8.73 18.21 -16.01
CA ARG A 256 9.20 19.55 -16.42
C ARG A 256 8.06 20.40 -16.98
N LYS A 257 7.19 19.80 -17.80
CA LYS A 257 6.03 20.48 -18.41
C LYS A 257 4.96 20.80 -17.37
N ILE A 258 4.67 19.85 -16.48
CA ILE A 258 3.66 20.03 -15.44
C ILE A 258 4.11 21.10 -14.45
N ASN A 259 5.35 21.01 -13.94
CA ASN A 259 5.87 22.00 -13.00
C ASN A 259 5.90 23.41 -13.63
N ALA A 260 6.23 23.53 -14.92
CA ALA A 260 6.18 24.81 -15.63
C ALA A 260 4.75 25.36 -15.78
N ALA A 261 3.76 24.49 -15.99
CA ALA A 261 2.35 24.88 -16.10
C ALA A 261 1.69 25.19 -14.75
N THR A 262 2.27 24.71 -13.65
CA THR A 262 1.77 24.94 -12.28
C THR A 262 2.61 25.94 -11.48
N ALA A 263 3.61 26.56 -12.11
CA ALA A 263 4.39 27.64 -11.50
C ALA A 263 3.59 28.94 -11.60
N GLU A 264 2.76 29.19 -10.59
CA GLU A 264 2.28 30.51 -10.21
C GLU A 264 3.05 31.02 -9.00
#